data_AF-A0A257MCX2-F1
#
_entry.id   AF-A0A257MCX2-F1
#
_cell.length_a   1.000
_cell.length_b   1.000
_cell.length_c   1.000
_cell.angle_alpha   90.00
_cell.angle_beta   90.00
_cell.angle_gamma   90.00
#
_symmetry.space_group_name_H-M   'P 1'
#
loop_
_entity.id
_entity.type
_entity.pdbx_description
1 polymer ?
#
loop_
_entity_poly.entity_id
_entity_poly.type
_entity_poly.pdbx_seq_one_letter_code
_entity_poly.pdbx_strand_id
1 'polypeptide(L)'
;MDLELHPSVTLQGRAWHILVAPLPMLIGALNQHLDLQRFEVLYICGNYSRVLSSLDRRFTSLQVRRAFTVFQLMTVLEDSHHSLLIIEHDPLLYQDAEEMTEYVSQAMRAAAKESTVLLYSPSTDPFLEMMTNYADRVFYFGRGPEAARRPSAKSCRKAQDAESQTTLEAF
;
A
#
# COMPACT_ATOMS: atom_id res chain seq x y z
N MET A 1 21.34 3.37 5.05
CA MET A 1 21.68 2.03 4.54
C MET A 1 20.65 1.75 3.49
N ASP A 2 21.05 1.68 2.24
CA ASP A 2 20.09 1.66 1.13
C ASP A 2 20.06 0.25 0.54
N LEU A 3 18.86 -0.30 0.41
CA LEU A 3 18.62 -1.65 -0.06
C LEU A 3 17.90 -1.57 -1.41
N GLU A 4 18.54 -2.07 -2.45
CA GLU A 4 17.92 -2.21 -3.76
C GLU A 4 17.12 -3.52 -3.79
N LEU A 5 15.79 -3.41 -3.83
CA LEU A 5 14.87 -4.56 -3.89
C LEU A 5 14.55 -4.94 -5.35
N HIS A 6 14.61 -3.95 -6.24
CA HIS A 6 14.42 -4.08 -7.68
C HIS A 6 15.21 -2.93 -8.33
N PRO A 7 15.63 -3.01 -9.61
CA PRO A 7 16.30 -1.91 -10.32
C PRO A 7 15.57 -0.56 -10.31
N SER A 8 14.32 -0.54 -9.87
CA SER A 8 13.47 0.64 -9.79
C SER A 8 12.91 0.89 -8.38
N VAL A 9 13.30 0.08 -7.40
CA VAL A 9 12.88 0.17 -5.99
C VAL A 9 14.12 0.17 -5.11
N THR A 10 14.52 1.35 -4.70
CA THR A 10 15.57 1.56 -3.70
C THR A 10 14.93 1.98 -2.38
N LEU A 11 15.07 1.12 -1.38
CA LEU A 11 14.61 1.35 -0.02
C LEU A 11 15.69 2.12 0.71
N GLN A 12 15.40 3.36 1.06
CA GLN A 12 16.30 4.18 1.84
C GLN A 12 16.28 3.74 3.31
N GLY A 13 17.44 3.71 3.95
CA GLY A 13 17.49 3.37 5.37
C GLY A 13 16.74 4.38 6.22
N ARG A 14 15.98 3.90 7.21
CA ARG A 14 15.19 4.74 8.14
C ARG A 14 14.17 5.63 7.43
N ALA A 15 13.44 5.03 6.51
CA ALA A 15 12.34 5.66 5.80
C ALA A 15 11.19 4.67 5.60
N TRP A 16 9.99 5.21 5.45
CA TRP A 16 8.79 4.45 5.17
C TRP A 16 8.46 4.48 3.68
N HIS A 17 8.37 3.29 3.11
CA HIS A 17 8.07 3.04 1.71
C HIS A 17 6.76 2.29 1.58
N ILE A 18 5.98 2.64 0.58
CA ILE A 18 4.83 1.85 0.13
C ILE A 18 5.13 1.31 -1.25
N LEU A 19 4.90 0.01 -1.45
CA LEU A 19 5.03 -0.68 -2.72
C LEU A 19 3.68 -1.26 -3.14
N VAL A 20 3.10 -0.68 -4.19
CA VAL A 20 1.92 -1.23 -4.86
C VAL A 20 2.38 -1.95 -6.12
N ALA A 21 2.38 -3.29 -6.09
CA ALA A 21 2.92 -4.10 -7.18
C ALA A 21 2.30 -5.49 -7.25
N PRO A 22 2.24 -6.13 -8.43
CA PRO A 22 1.81 -7.51 -8.56
C PRO A 22 2.62 -8.47 -7.69
N LEU A 23 1.93 -9.44 -7.08
CA LEU A 23 2.54 -10.43 -6.17
C LEU A 23 3.80 -11.13 -6.72
N PRO A 24 3.85 -11.57 -8.00
CA PRO A 24 5.05 -12.21 -8.53
C PRO A 24 6.29 -11.32 -8.51
N MET A 25 6.11 -10.00 -8.57
CA MET A 25 7.22 -9.05 -8.55
C MET A 25 7.89 -9.01 -7.18
N LEU A 26 7.09 -8.92 -6.09
CA LEU A 26 7.65 -8.94 -4.74
C LEU A 26 8.31 -10.29 -4.43
N ILE A 27 7.65 -11.40 -4.79
CA ILE A 27 8.22 -12.74 -4.57
C ILE A 27 9.55 -12.89 -5.33
N GLY A 28 9.58 -12.46 -6.60
CA GLY A 28 10.80 -12.49 -7.41
C GLY A 28 11.92 -11.68 -6.78
N ALA A 29 11.62 -10.46 -6.34
CA ALA A 29 12.58 -9.60 -5.65
C ALA A 29 13.12 -10.21 -4.36
N LEU A 30 12.24 -10.68 -3.47
CA LEU A 30 12.65 -11.26 -2.18
C LEU A 30 13.50 -12.53 -2.37
N ASN A 31 13.14 -13.39 -3.33
CA ASN A 31 13.87 -14.63 -3.58
C ASN A 31 15.23 -14.41 -4.27
N GLN A 32 15.39 -13.33 -5.04
CA GLN A 32 16.66 -12.99 -5.69
C GLN A 32 17.66 -12.34 -4.71
N HIS A 33 17.18 -11.62 -3.70
CA HIS A 33 18.02 -10.93 -2.73
C HIS A 33 18.24 -11.77 -1.46
N LEU A 34 19.01 -12.85 -1.57
CA LEU A 34 19.51 -13.62 -0.41
C LEU A 34 20.38 -12.78 0.54
N ASP A 35 20.90 -11.64 0.08
CA ASP A 35 21.61 -10.66 0.92
C ASP A 35 20.70 -10.03 2.00
N LEU A 36 19.38 -10.16 1.87
CA LEU A 36 18.42 -9.84 2.92
C LEU A 36 18.68 -10.65 4.21
N GLN A 37 19.43 -11.75 4.13
CA GLN A 37 19.86 -12.50 5.32
C GLN A 37 20.79 -11.73 6.26
N ARG A 38 21.45 -10.69 5.76
CA ARG A 38 22.29 -9.80 6.59
C ARG A 38 21.46 -8.83 7.42
N PHE A 39 20.18 -8.69 7.09
CA PHE A 39 19.24 -7.85 7.79
C PHE A 39 18.45 -8.70 8.78
N GLU A 40 18.21 -8.15 9.96
CA GLU A 40 17.14 -8.66 10.82
C GLU A 40 15.83 -8.20 10.17
N VAL A 41 15.19 -9.12 9.44
CA VAL A 41 13.94 -8.87 8.71
C VAL A 41 12.76 -9.38 9.53
N LEU A 42 11.83 -8.48 9.82
CA LEU A 42 10.53 -8.81 10.38
C LEU A 42 9.46 -8.70 9.29
N TYR A 43 8.79 -9.82 9.04
CA TYR A 43 7.63 -9.89 8.17
C TYR A 43 6.35 -9.85 8.99
N ILE A 44 5.50 -8.87 8.72
CA ILE A 44 4.21 -8.68 9.38
C ILE A 44 3.11 -8.94 8.36
N CYS A 45 2.17 -9.82 8.68
CA CYS A 45 1.02 -10.08 7.82
C CYS A 45 -0.29 -10.17 8.59
N GLY A 46 -1.38 -9.94 7.86
CA GLY A 46 -2.74 -10.05 8.36
C GLY A 46 -3.25 -11.48 8.45
N ASN A 47 -4.56 -11.64 8.20
CA ASN A 47 -5.24 -12.94 8.24
C ASN A 47 -4.65 -13.92 7.23
N TYR A 48 -4.36 -13.41 6.03
CA TYR A 48 -3.84 -14.20 4.92
C TYR A 48 -2.53 -13.58 4.44
N SER A 49 -1.53 -14.42 4.19
CA SER A 49 -0.33 -14.01 3.47
C SER A 49 -0.19 -14.86 2.23
N ARG A 50 -0.06 -14.20 1.07
CA ARG A 50 0.20 -14.87 -0.22
C ARG A 50 1.69 -14.90 -0.56
N VAL A 51 2.47 -14.05 0.09
CA VAL A 51 3.92 -13.95 -0.10
C VAL A 51 4.63 -15.10 0.64
N LEU A 52 4.31 -15.32 1.92
CA LEU A 52 5.01 -16.29 2.77
C LEU A 52 5.02 -17.71 2.21
N SER A 53 3.92 -18.17 1.62
CA SER A 53 3.83 -19.51 1.03
C SER A 53 4.72 -19.69 -0.20
N SER A 54 5.18 -18.60 -0.80
CA SER A 54 5.89 -18.56 -2.07
C SER A 54 7.37 -18.15 -1.92
N LEU A 55 7.83 -17.91 -0.70
CA LEU A 55 9.24 -17.63 -0.40
C LEU A 55 10.07 -18.90 -0.45
N ASP A 56 11.32 -18.79 -0.93
CA ASP A 56 12.27 -19.89 -0.94
C ASP A 56 12.62 -20.31 0.51
N ARG A 57 12.73 -21.62 0.74
CA ARG A 57 13.12 -22.22 2.03
C ARG A 57 14.53 -21.83 2.48
N ARG A 58 15.34 -21.31 1.55
CA ARG A 58 16.67 -20.74 1.87
C ARG A 58 16.59 -19.45 2.66
N PHE A 59 15.42 -18.81 2.74
CA PHE A 59 15.24 -17.56 3.46
C PHE A 59 15.04 -17.82 4.97
N THR A 60 16.14 -18.04 5.71
CA THR A 60 16.12 -18.54 7.10
C THR A 60 16.12 -17.46 8.19
N SER A 61 16.44 -16.21 7.86
CA SER A 61 16.56 -15.11 8.84
C SER A 61 15.28 -14.26 8.99
N LEU A 62 14.17 -14.72 8.41
CA LEU A 62 12.87 -14.02 8.46
C LEU A 62 12.15 -14.35 9.75
N GLN A 63 11.92 -13.34 10.59
CA GLN A 63 10.96 -13.46 11.67
C GLN A 63 9.58 -13.11 11.14
N VAL A 64 8.56 -13.90 11.47
CA VAL A 64 7.18 -13.66 11.02
C VAL A 64 6.31 -13.37 12.22
N ARG A 65 5.60 -12.24 12.20
CA ARG A 65 4.53 -11.90 13.15
C ARG A 65 3.22 -11.70 12.40
N ARG A 66 2.13 -12.10 13.04
CA ARG A 66 0.76 -11.89 12.53
C ARG A 66 0.06 -10.87 13.38
N ALA A 67 -0.62 -9.93 12.72
CA ALA A 67 -1.48 -8.95 13.36
C ALA A 67 -2.86 -9.04 12.71
N PHE A 68 -3.86 -9.39 13.50
CA PHE A 68 -5.25 -9.56 13.06
C PHE A 68 -6.12 -8.34 13.40
N THR A 69 -5.57 -7.38 14.13
CA THR A 69 -6.23 -6.11 14.48
C THR A 69 -5.24 -4.96 14.35
N VAL A 70 -5.75 -3.74 14.20
CA VAL A 70 -4.94 -2.51 14.21
C VAL A 70 -4.08 -2.42 15.48
N PHE A 71 -4.65 -2.72 16.65
CA PHE A 71 -3.92 -2.70 17.92
C PHE A 71 -2.75 -3.69 17.93
N GLN A 72 -2.94 -4.92 17.43
CA GLN A 72 -1.87 -5.89 17.33
C GLN A 72 -0.77 -5.42 16.38
N LEU A 73 -1.14 -4.79 15.25
CA LEU A 73 -0.17 -4.22 14.32
C LEU A 73 0.67 -3.13 14.99
N MET A 74 0.02 -2.20 15.71
CA MET A 74 0.70 -1.13 16.43
C MET A 74 1.63 -1.68 17.51
N THR A 75 1.19 -2.64 18.33
CA THR A 75 2.06 -3.31 19.31
C THR A 75 3.26 -3.99 18.65
N VAL A 76 3.06 -4.64 17.50
CA VAL A 76 4.16 -5.27 16.76
C VAL A 76 5.17 -4.23 16.27
N LEU A 77 4.70 -3.08 15.80
CA LEU A 77 5.56 -1.97 15.35
C LEU A 77 6.35 -1.37 16.52
N GLU A 78 5.70 -1.16 17.67
CA GLU A 78 6.33 -0.61 18.89
C GLU A 78 7.40 -1.55 19.48
N ASP A 79 7.14 -2.86 19.46
CA ASP A 79 8.06 -3.89 19.97
C ASP A 79 9.17 -4.28 18.97
N SER A 80 9.17 -3.71 17.76
CA SER A 80 10.10 -4.12 16.71
C SER A 80 11.47 -3.45 16.89
N HIS A 81 12.53 -4.26 16.87
CA HIS A 81 13.92 -3.80 16.90
C HIS A 81 14.71 -4.21 15.64
N HIS A 82 13.98 -4.65 14.61
CA HIS A 82 14.52 -5.19 13.37
C HIS A 82 14.92 -4.07 12.41
N SER A 83 16.00 -4.29 11.67
CA SER A 83 16.50 -3.31 10.69
C SER A 83 15.56 -3.06 9.49
N LEU A 84 14.77 -4.07 9.11
CA LEU A 84 13.84 -4.02 7.98
C LEU A 84 12.49 -4.64 8.39
N LEU A 85 11.43 -3.87 8.24
CA LEU A 85 10.06 -4.29 8.44
C LEU A 85 9.37 -4.41 7.07
N ILE A 86 8.89 -5.61 6.75
CA ILE A 86 8.07 -5.85 5.55
C ILE A 86 6.66 -6.17 6.02
N ILE A 87 5.70 -5.36 5.62
CA ILE A 87 4.31 -5.43 6.07
C ILE A 87 3.43 -5.74 4.87
N GLU A 88 2.70 -6.85 4.89
CA GLU A 88 1.64 -7.13 3.91
C GLU A 88 0.37 -6.39 4.33
N HIS A 89 -0.08 -5.46 3.48
CA HIS A 89 -1.29 -4.69 3.70
C HIS A 89 -2.51 -5.60 3.63
N ASP A 90 -3.33 -5.57 4.68
CA ASP A 90 -4.60 -6.29 4.77
C ASP A 90 -5.72 -5.28 5.09
N PRO A 91 -6.54 -4.88 4.09
CA PRO A 91 -7.63 -3.94 4.29
C PRO A 91 -8.64 -4.38 5.34
N LEU A 92 -8.74 -5.70 5.63
CA LEU A 92 -9.66 -6.24 6.63
C LEU A 92 -9.31 -5.78 8.05
N LEU A 93 -8.06 -5.35 8.29
CA LEU A 93 -7.66 -4.83 9.59
C LEU A 93 -8.38 -3.54 9.97
N TYR A 94 -8.81 -2.76 8.98
CA TYR A 94 -9.34 -1.40 9.18
C TYR A 94 -10.87 -1.32 9.12
N GLN A 95 -11.58 -2.38 8.72
CA GLN A 95 -13.03 -2.33 8.46
C GLN A 95 -13.86 -1.87 9.67
N ASP A 96 -13.47 -2.27 10.88
CA ASP A 96 -14.15 -1.88 12.13
C ASP A 96 -13.41 -0.75 12.88
N ALA A 97 -12.38 -0.16 12.26
CA ALA A 97 -11.46 0.77 12.90
C ALA A 97 -10.90 1.80 11.90
N GLU A 98 -11.73 2.32 11.00
CA GLU A 98 -11.30 3.19 9.90
C GLU A 98 -10.56 4.44 10.40
N GLU A 99 -11.04 5.03 11.49
CA GLU A 99 -10.43 6.16 12.21
C GLU A 99 -9.01 5.87 12.73
N MET A 100 -8.67 4.59 12.92
CA MET A 100 -7.36 4.19 13.42
C MET A 100 -6.27 4.19 12.34
N THR A 101 -6.65 4.32 11.06
CA THR A 101 -5.72 4.27 9.94
C THR A 101 -4.66 5.38 10.03
N GLU A 102 -5.03 6.58 10.52
CA GLU A 102 -4.08 7.68 10.75
C GLU A 102 -3.07 7.32 11.86
N TYR A 103 -3.55 6.76 12.97
CA TYR A 103 -2.68 6.33 14.08
C TYR A 103 -1.71 5.24 13.64
N VAL A 104 -2.14 4.30 12.80
CA VAL A 104 -1.26 3.30 12.19
C VAL A 104 -0.20 3.95 11.31
N SER A 105 -0.59 4.95 10.52
CA SER A 105 0.36 5.69 9.67
C SER A 105 1.42 6.41 10.50
N GLN A 106 1.01 7.01 11.62
CA GLN A 106 1.93 7.62 12.58
C GLN A 106 2.85 6.59 13.25
N ALA A 107 2.33 5.42 13.61
CA ALA A 107 3.13 4.31 14.16
C ALA A 107 4.16 3.79 13.16
N MET A 108 3.79 3.62 11.88
CA MET A 108 4.74 3.26 10.82
C MET A 108 5.83 4.31 10.65
N ARG A 109 5.47 5.60 10.69
CA ARG A 109 6.44 6.70 10.63
C ARG A 109 7.35 6.75 11.86
N ALA A 110 6.85 6.40 13.04
CA ALA A 110 7.65 6.28 14.24
C ALA A 110 8.66 5.13 14.11
N ALA A 111 8.20 3.94 13.70
CA ALA A 111 9.07 2.79 13.43
C ALA A 111 10.13 3.09 12.36
N ALA A 112 9.77 3.88 11.34
CA ALA A 112 10.70 4.28 10.29
C ALA A 112 11.88 5.14 10.76
N LYS A 113 11.84 5.71 11.98
CA LYS A 113 12.99 6.44 12.54
C LYS A 113 14.17 5.51 12.86
N GLU A 114 13.88 4.27 13.21
CA GLU A 114 14.88 3.29 13.64
C GLU A 114 15.08 2.19 12.59
N SER A 115 14.02 1.84 11.87
CA SER A 115 13.97 0.73 10.92
C SER A 115 13.61 1.21 9.51
N THR A 116 13.89 0.39 8.50
CA THR A 116 13.36 0.61 7.16
C THR A 116 11.99 -0.05 7.08
N VAL A 117 10.93 0.70 6.74
CA VAL A 117 9.57 0.15 6.67
C VAL A 117 9.15 0.03 5.22
N LEU A 118 8.70 -1.16 4.81
CA LEU A 118 8.12 -1.44 3.52
C LEU A 118 6.70 -2.00 3.71
N LEU A 119 5.69 -1.19 3.39
CA LEU A 119 4.32 -1.65 3.28
C LEU A 119 4.05 -2.10 1.85
N TYR A 120 3.66 -3.35 1.68
CA TYR A 120 3.36 -3.96 0.39
C TYR A 120 1.86 -4.17 0.22
N SER A 121 1.33 -3.83 -0.96
CA SER A 121 -0.01 -4.22 -1.37
C SER A 121 -0.06 -4.63 -2.85
N PRO A 122 -0.85 -5.65 -3.23
CA PRO A 122 -1.07 -5.98 -4.63
C PRO A 122 -1.94 -4.95 -5.37
N SER A 123 -2.75 -4.16 -4.64
CA SER A 123 -3.69 -3.19 -5.20
C SER A 123 -3.90 -2.00 -4.26
N THR A 124 -4.40 -0.90 -4.80
CA THR A 124 -4.79 0.27 -4.01
C THR A 124 -6.20 0.10 -3.44
N ASP A 125 -6.42 0.60 -2.23
CA ASP A 125 -7.71 0.71 -1.55
C ASP A 125 -7.76 2.04 -0.73
N PRO A 126 -8.94 2.47 -0.23
CA PRO A 126 -9.08 3.75 0.45
C PRO A 126 -8.16 3.94 1.67
N PHE A 127 -7.89 2.87 2.43
CA PHE A 127 -6.99 2.93 3.59
C PHE A 127 -5.55 3.15 3.13
N LEU A 128 -5.11 2.40 2.12
CA LEU A 128 -3.79 2.55 1.54
C LEU A 128 -3.59 3.93 0.91
N GLU A 129 -4.59 4.46 0.19
CA GLU A 129 -4.54 5.83 -0.37
C GLU A 129 -4.32 6.86 0.73
N MET A 130 -5.01 6.73 1.87
CA MET A 130 -4.80 7.63 2.99
C MET A 130 -3.37 7.52 3.54
N MET A 131 -2.88 6.28 3.75
CA MET A 131 -1.51 6.02 4.22
C MET A 131 -0.44 6.60 3.30
N THR A 132 -0.69 6.67 1.98
CA THR A 132 0.28 7.22 1.03
C THR A 132 0.64 8.68 1.29
N ASN A 133 -0.23 9.45 1.96
CA ASN A 133 0.05 10.84 2.33
C ASN A 133 1.12 10.96 3.43
N TYR A 134 1.38 9.88 4.17
CA TYR A 134 2.31 9.88 5.29
C TYR A 134 3.65 9.19 4.96
N ALA A 135 3.69 8.41 3.88
CA ALA A 135 4.88 7.69 3.45
C ALA A 135 5.93 8.61 2.82
N ASP A 136 7.21 8.30 3.02
CA ASP A 136 8.31 9.07 2.45
C ASP A 136 8.43 8.83 0.94
N ARG A 137 8.15 7.60 0.50
CA ARG A 137 8.16 7.21 -0.91
C ARG A 137 7.09 6.17 -1.22
N VAL A 138 6.50 6.29 -2.39
CA VAL A 138 5.51 5.34 -2.90
C VAL A 138 5.91 4.88 -4.29
N PHE A 139 5.97 3.56 -4.47
CA PHE A 139 6.28 2.91 -5.73
C PHE A 139 5.04 2.23 -6.29
N TYR A 140 4.70 2.56 -7.54
CA TYR A 140 3.60 1.94 -8.26
C TYR A 140 4.12 1.15 -9.45
N PHE A 141 3.90 -0.15 -9.45
CA PHE A 141 4.11 -1.03 -10.60
C PHE A 141 2.75 -1.58 -11.03
N GLY A 142 2.45 -1.45 -12.33
CA GLY A 142 1.08 -1.48 -12.86
C GLY A 142 0.20 -2.67 -12.43
N ARG A 143 -1.12 -2.51 -12.35
CA ARG A 143 -1.96 -1.36 -12.76
C ARG A 143 -2.04 -0.33 -11.61
N GLY A 144 -1.41 0.84 -11.78
CA GLY A 144 -1.52 1.96 -10.83
C GLY A 144 -2.98 2.42 -10.68
N PRO A 145 -3.29 3.32 -9.73
CA PRO A 145 -4.66 3.74 -9.46
C PRO A 145 -5.33 4.10 -10.79
N GLU A 146 -6.47 3.45 -11.10
CA GLU A 146 -7.25 3.83 -12.27
C GLU A 146 -7.59 5.30 -12.06
N ALA A 147 -6.87 6.18 -12.77
CA ALA A 147 -7.10 7.60 -12.72
C ALA A 147 -8.61 7.81 -12.89
N ALA A 148 -9.24 8.36 -11.85
CA ALA A 148 -10.68 8.59 -11.81
C ALA A 148 -11.13 9.04 -13.19
N ARG A 149 -12.01 8.27 -13.83
CA ARG A 149 -12.51 8.56 -15.18
C ARG A 149 -13.01 10.00 -15.14
N ARG A 150 -12.20 10.94 -15.66
CA ARG A 150 -12.65 12.31 -15.86
C ARG A 150 -13.91 12.17 -16.69
N PRO A 151 -15.07 12.70 -16.25
CA PRO A 151 -16.24 12.70 -17.11
C PRO A 151 -15.80 13.44 -18.37
N SER A 152 -15.70 12.70 -19.48
CA SER A 152 -15.36 13.29 -20.77
C SER A 152 -16.42 14.36 -21.03
N ALA A 153 -15.97 15.60 -21.22
CA ALA A 153 -16.82 16.71 -21.66
C ALA A 153 -17.31 16.43 -23.09
N LYS A 154 -18.27 15.51 -23.22
CA LYS A 154 -19.07 15.24 -24.40
C LYS A 154 -20.51 14.95 -23.96
N SER A 155 -21.07 15.89 -23.22
CA SER A 155 -22.52 16.06 -23.09
C SER A 155 -22.85 17.52 -22.76
N CYS A 156 -22.34 18.45 -23.58
CA CYS A 156 -22.95 19.77 -23.74
C CYS A 156 -23.23 19.92 -25.23
N ARG A 157 -24.34 19.36 -25.69
CA ARG A 157 -25.07 19.70 -26.94
C ARG A 157 -26.33 18.83 -27.06
N LYS A 158 -27.29 19.07 -26.16
CA LYS A 158 -28.73 18.89 -26.40
C LYS A 158 -29.53 19.45 -25.21
N ALA A 159 -29.44 20.76 -25.04
CA ALA A 159 -30.33 21.54 -24.17
C ALA A 159 -30.50 22.95 -24.74
N GLN A 160 -30.64 23.04 -26.07
CA GLN A 160 -31.02 24.24 -26.81
C GLN A 160 -31.85 23.77 -27.99
N ASP A 161 -33.08 23.34 -27.69
CA ASP A 161 -34.21 23.20 -28.62
C ASP A 161 -35.47 23.08 -27.75
N ALA A 162 -35.70 24.10 -26.92
CA ALA A 162 -36.92 24.26 -26.14
C ALA A 162 -37.24 25.76 -26.03
N GLU A 163 -37.17 26.48 -27.14
CA GLU A 163 -37.62 27.88 -27.17
C GLU A 163 -38.00 28.29 -28.60
N SER A 164 -39.18 27.84 -29.03
CA SER A 164 -40.00 28.53 -30.05
C SER A 164 -41.25 27.72 -30.36
N GLN A 165 -42.40 28.12 -29.80
CA GLN A 165 -43.42 28.80 -30.60
C GLN A 165 -44.70 29.04 -29.79
N THR A 166 -44.90 30.33 -29.55
CA THR A 166 -46.12 31.13 -29.37
C THR A 166 -47.45 30.49 -29.78
N THR A 167 -48.38 30.56 -28.84
CA THR A 167 -49.84 30.52 -28.97
C THR A 167 -50.35 31.52 -30.01
N LEU A 168 -51.27 31.11 -30.88
CA LEU A 168 -52.17 32.01 -31.59
C LEU A 168 -53.56 31.36 -31.71
N GLU A 169 -54.54 32.01 -31.11
CA GLU A 169 -55.96 31.63 -31.15
C GLU A 169 -56.56 31.89 -32.52
N ALA A 170 -57.49 31.02 -32.94
CA ALA A 170 -58.69 31.36 -33.70
C ALA A 170 -59.62 30.14 -33.76
N PHE A 171 -60.79 30.22 -33.14
CA PHE A 171 -62.13 30.00 -33.73
C PHE A 171 -63.21 30.39 -32.71
#